data_AF-A0A662Z910-F1
#
_entry.id   AF-A0A662Z910-F1
#
_cell.length_a   1.000
_cell.length_b   1.000
_cell.length_c   1.000
_cell.angle_alpha   90.00
_cell.angle_beta   90.00
_cell.angle_gamma   90.00
#
_symmetry.space_group_name_H-M   'P 1'
#
loop_
_entity.id
_entity.type
_entity.pdbx_description
1 polymer ?
#
loop_
_entity_poly.entity_id
_entity_poly.type
_entity_poly.pdbx_seq_one_letter_code
_entity_poly.pdbx_strand_id
1 'polypeptide(L)'
;MSLVVLPYLKNSGINGAVKKIGSRLLLMVNDRRGYADTLWFTLFHEIGHVINKDYGIFIAGESEEQADLFAKNMLIPKEQYKDFINNNSRITKESIKVFADLIGRDPGIVLGRLLYDKIIPYTEAKTFEELRYKYRITN
;
A
#
# COMPACT_ATOMS: atom_id res chain seq x y z
N MET A 1 -3.69 -2.99 21.33
CA MET A 1 -3.97 -2.46 19.98
C MET A 1 -5.10 -3.30 19.38
N SER A 2 -6.10 -2.69 18.76
CA SER A 2 -7.24 -3.41 18.17
C SER A 2 -7.38 -2.98 16.71
N LEU A 3 -7.15 -3.90 15.78
CA LEU A 3 -7.39 -3.67 14.36
C LEU A 3 -8.87 -3.93 14.07
N VAL A 4 -9.58 -2.93 13.53
CA VAL A 4 -10.99 -3.06 13.13
C VAL A 4 -11.08 -2.70 11.67
N VAL A 5 -11.27 -3.71 10.81
CA VAL A 5 -11.50 -3.49 9.38
C VAL A 5 -12.95 -3.09 9.20
N LEU A 6 -13.21 -1.92 8.60
CA LEU A 6 -14.57 -1.44 8.33
C LEU A 6 -14.89 -1.58 6.84
N PRO A 7 -16.15 -1.87 6.48
CA PRO A 7 -16.58 -1.87 5.09
C PRO A 7 -16.54 -0.46 4.49
N TYR A 8 -16.51 -0.38 3.16
CA TYR A 8 -16.59 0.84 2.36
C TYR A 8 -17.51 1.93 2.95
N LEU A 9 -16.92 3.03 3.45
CA LEU A 9 -17.69 4.23 3.81
C LEU A 9 -17.87 5.12 2.58
N LYS A 10 -18.93 4.83 1.83
CA LYS A 10 -19.36 5.57 0.63
C LYS A 10 -19.45 7.08 0.93
N ASN A 11 -18.79 7.90 0.10
CA ASN A 11 -18.72 9.38 0.16
C ASN A 11 -17.82 10.04 1.24
N SER A 12 -16.92 9.31 1.91
CA SER A 12 -16.02 9.95 2.90
C SER A 12 -14.81 10.67 2.29
N GLY A 13 -14.42 10.38 1.05
CA GLY A 13 -13.24 10.99 0.41
C GLY A 13 -11.88 10.49 0.92
N ILE A 14 -11.86 9.68 1.97
CA ILE A 14 -10.67 9.14 2.65
C ILE A 14 -10.47 7.66 2.32
N ASN A 15 -9.22 7.28 2.02
CA ASN A 15 -8.83 5.90 1.75
C ASN A 15 -8.52 5.11 3.04
N GLY A 16 -8.28 5.82 4.14
CA GLY A 16 -8.07 5.29 5.48
C GLY A 16 -8.14 6.41 6.52
N ALA A 17 -8.09 6.04 7.80
CA ALA A 17 -7.96 6.97 8.92
C ALA A 17 -7.46 6.24 10.17
N VAL A 18 -6.54 6.86 10.92
CA VAL A 18 -6.29 6.50 12.33
C VAL A 18 -7.09 7.39 13.27
N LYS A 19 -7.75 6.77 14.25
CA LYS A 19 -8.33 7.49 15.38
C LYS A 19 -7.93 6.87 16.70
N LYS A 20 -7.43 7.68 17.64
CA LYS A 20 -7.20 7.27 19.03
C LYS A 20 -8.53 7.28 19.80
N ILE A 21 -8.89 6.16 20.41
CA ILE A 21 -10.08 6.02 21.28
C ILE A 21 -9.60 5.51 22.64
N GLY A 22 -9.53 6.41 23.62
CA GLY A 22 -8.96 6.12 24.94
C GLY A 22 -7.49 5.71 24.82
N SER A 23 -7.16 4.50 25.27
CA SER A 23 -5.82 3.89 25.16
C SER A 23 -5.61 3.04 23.90
N ARG A 24 -6.61 2.96 23.01
CA ARG A 24 -6.58 2.11 21.80
C ARG A 24 -6.47 2.97 20.54
N LEU A 25 -5.80 2.43 19.51
CA LEU A 25 -5.78 2.99 18.17
C LEU A 25 -6.73 2.21 17.29
N LEU A 26 -7.62 2.92 16.62
CA LEU A 26 -8.52 2.41 15.59
C LEU A 26 -7.91 2.72 14.23
N LEU A 27 -7.64 1.70 13.44
CA LEU A 27 -7.18 1.80 12.05
C LEU A 27 -8.36 1.51 11.15
N MET A 28 -8.78 2.49 10.36
CA MET A 28 -9.85 2.36 9.37
C MET A 28 -9.18 2.33 7.99
N VAL A 29 -9.50 1.34 7.17
CA VAL A 29 -9.01 1.20 5.80
C VAL A 29 -10.21 1.03 4.87
N ASN A 30 -10.20 1.74 3.76
CA ASN A 30 -11.29 1.75 2.80
C ASN A 30 -10.96 0.81 1.63
N ASP A 31 -11.90 -0.05 1.25
CA ASP A 31 -11.76 -1.02 0.16
C ASP A 31 -12.24 -0.47 -1.20
N ARG A 32 -12.21 0.86 -1.41
CA ARG A 32 -12.82 1.55 -2.57
C ARG A 32 -12.54 0.92 -3.96
N ARG A 33 -11.47 0.12 -4.11
CA ARG A 33 -11.26 -0.78 -5.26
C ARG A 33 -10.88 -2.24 -4.90
N GLY A 34 -10.72 -2.56 -3.61
CA GLY A 34 -10.38 -3.90 -3.09
C GLY A 34 -8.99 -4.43 -3.44
N TYR A 35 -8.16 -3.67 -4.15
CA TYR A 35 -6.86 -4.16 -4.61
C TYR A 35 -5.83 -4.19 -3.50
N ALA A 36 -4.98 -5.22 -3.52
CA ALA A 36 -3.97 -5.45 -2.50
C ALA A 36 -2.98 -4.29 -2.33
N ASP A 37 -2.52 -3.72 -3.45
CA ASP A 37 -1.64 -2.54 -3.44
C ASP A 37 -2.19 -1.40 -2.57
N THR A 38 -3.43 -1.00 -2.83
CA THR A 38 -4.04 0.19 -2.26
C THR A 38 -4.39 -0.05 -0.80
N LEU A 39 -4.97 -1.21 -0.49
CA LEU A 39 -5.37 -1.56 0.87
C LEU A 39 -4.16 -1.59 1.81
N TRP A 40 -3.11 -2.32 1.42
CA TRP A 40 -1.94 -2.50 2.25
C TRP A 40 -1.11 -1.20 2.33
N PHE A 41 -1.02 -0.44 1.24
CA PHE A 41 -0.35 0.86 1.27
C PHE A 41 -1.02 1.82 2.26
N THR A 42 -2.34 1.98 2.19
CA THR A 42 -3.08 2.83 3.13
C THR A 42 -2.89 2.33 4.56
N LEU A 43 -3.01 1.03 4.83
CA LEU A 43 -2.83 0.52 6.19
C LEU A 43 -1.45 0.88 6.78
N PHE A 44 -0.37 0.65 6.02
CA PHE A 44 0.97 0.94 6.51
C PHE A 44 1.25 2.45 6.57
N HIS A 45 0.65 3.26 5.69
CA HIS A 45 0.72 4.73 5.76
C HIS A 45 0.17 5.25 7.08
N GLU A 46 -1.03 4.78 7.44
CA GLU A 46 -1.69 5.10 8.70
C GLU A 46 -0.89 4.62 9.93
N ILE A 47 -0.23 3.46 9.85
CA ILE A 47 0.72 2.98 10.88
C ILE A 47 1.97 3.89 10.93
N GLY A 48 2.45 4.38 9.79
CA GLY A 48 3.56 5.32 9.71
C GLY A 48 3.28 6.58 10.52
N HIS A 49 2.09 7.17 10.37
CA HIS A 49 1.66 8.30 11.19
C HIS A 49 1.68 7.97 12.69
N VAL A 50 1.19 6.79 13.09
CA VAL A 50 1.21 6.36 14.50
C VAL A 50 2.63 6.28 15.06
N ILE A 51 3.55 5.64 14.32
CA ILE A 51 4.94 5.45 14.76
C ILE A 51 5.65 6.79 14.89
N ASN A 52 5.36 7.73 13.99
CA ASN A 52 5.88 9.09 14.02
C ASN A 52 5.21 9.98 15.09
N LYS A 53 4.36 9.39 15.95
CA LYS A 53 3.61 10.04 17.04
C LYS A 53 2.65 11.11 16.55
N ASP A 54 2.19 11.00 15.32
CA ASP A 54 1.22 11.89 14.71
C ASP A 54 -0.20 11.32 14.94
N TYR A 55 -0.78 11.65 16.10
CA TYR A 55 -2.08 11.12 16.54
C TYR A 55 -3.29 11.85 15.90
N GLY A 56 -3.15 12.31 14.66
CA GLY A 56 -4.22 12.96 13.89
C GLY A 56 -4.39 14.45 14.16
N ILE A 57 -3.34 15.15 14.58
CA ILE A 57 -3.38 16.60 14.85
C ILE A 57 -2.12 17.25 14.27
N PHE A 58 -2.26 17.71 13.01
CA PHE A 58 -1.52 18.76 12.29
C PHE A 58 -0.25 18.44 11.48
N ILE A 59 -0.41 18.78 10.18
CA ILE A 59 0.50 19.43 9.21
C ILE A 59 1.13 18.52 8.14
N ALA A 60 0.58 18.71 6.93
CA ALA A 60 1.09 18.24 5.66
C ALA A 60 2.56 18.68 5.43
N GLY A 61 3.35 17.76 4.89
CA GLY A 61 4.76 17.96 4.56
C GLY A 61 5.59 16.75 4.99
N GLU A 62 6.45 16.93 6.00
CA GLU A 62 7.43 15.92 6.42
C GLU A 62 6.80 14.65 7.03
N SER A 63 5.68 14.77 7.75
CA SER A 63 5.00 13.62 8.36
C SER A 63 4.40 12.68 7.31
N GLU A 64 3.83 13.24 6.24
CA GLU A 64 3.26 12.49 5.11
C GLU A 64 4.35 11.76 4.33
N GLU A 65 5.47 12.43 4.01
CA GLU A 65 6.58 11.78 3.30
C GLU A 65 7.20 10.64 4.10
N GLN A 66 7.30 10.79 5.42
CA GLN A 66 7.79 9.73 6.30
C GLN A 66 6.82 8.55 6.38
N ALA A 67 5.51 8.80 6.46
CA ALA A 67 4.49 7.77 6.42
C ALA A 67 4.49 7.03 5.07
N ASP A 68 4.60 7.77 3.97
CA ASP A 68 4.74 7.24 2.61
C ASP A 68 5.96 6.33 2.49
N LEU A 69 7.12 6.82 2.95
CA LEU A 69 8.39 6.08 2.89
C LEU A 69 8.35 4.83 3.77
N PHE A 70 7.75 4.94 4.95
CA PHE A 70 7.51 3.81 5.83
C PHE A 70 6.65 2.76 5.13
N ALA A 71 5.51 3.14 4.57
CA ALA A 71 4.61 2.22 3.87
C ALA A 71 5.28 1.53 2.69
N LYS A 72 6.00 2.28 1.86
CA LYS A 72 6.77 1.76 0.71
C LYS A 72 7.75 0.68 1.16
N ASN A 73 8.57 0.97 2.17
CA ASN A 73 9.65 0.09 2.61
C ASN A 73 9.16 -1.12 3.40
N MET A 74 8.04 -1.00 4.12
CA MET A 74 7.40 -2.12 4.81
C MET A 74 6.76 -3.11 3.83
N LEU A 75 6.19 -2.60 2.75
CA LEU A 75 5.60 -3.43 1.71
C LEU A 75 6.65 -4.10 0.83
N ILE A 76 7.62 -3.31 0.36
CA ILE A 76 8.66 -3.76 -0.55
C ILE A 76 10.00 -3.22 -0.03
N PRO A 77 10.91 -4.08 0.45
CA PRO A 77 12.21 -3.64 0.94
C PRO A 77 12.98 -2.85 -0.11
N LYS A 78 13.43 -1.64 0.26
CA LYS A 78 14.05 -0.67 -0.65
C LYS A 78 15.18 -1.25 -1.51
N GLU A 79 16.13 -1.96 -0.89
CA GLU A 79 17.29 -2.47 -1.61
C GLU A 79 16.89 -3.61 -2.56
N GLN A 80 16.01 -4.52 -2.12
CA GLN A 80 15.49 -5.59 -2.98
C GLN A 80 14.69 -5.03 -4.17
N TYR A 81 13.94 -3.94 -3.99
CA TYR A 81 13.23 -3.27 -5.07
C TYR A 81 14.16 -2.63 -6.10
N LYS A 82 15.22 -1.96 -5.63
CA LYS A 82 16.24 -1.39 -6.52
C LYS A 82 16.94 -2.50 -7.30
N ASP A 83 17.35 -3.56 -6.63
CA ASP A 83 17.99 -4.71 -7.26
C ASP A 83 17.08 -5.34 -8.30
N PHE A 84 15.79 -5.49 -8.00
CA PHE A 84 14.79 -5.97 -8.94
C PHE A 84 14.70 -5.08 -10.18
N ILE A 85 14.61 -3.75 -10.04
CA ILE A 85 14.54 -2.83 -11.18
C ILE A 85 15.84 -2.89 -12.00
N ASN A 86 17.00 -2.85 -11.33
CA ASN A 86 18.30 -2.81 -11.99
C ASN A 86 18.64 -4.10 -12.74
N ASN A 87 18.20 -5.25 -12.21
CA ASN A 87 18.45 -6.56 -12.81
C ASN A 87 17.46 -6.92 -13.94
N ASN A 88 16.42 -6.12 -14.16
CA ASN A 88 15.43 -6.36 -15.19
C ASN A 88 15.43 -5.23 -16.22
N SER A 89 16.02 -5.49 -17.40
CA SER A 89 15.97 -4.54 -18.54
C SER A 89 14.54 -4.33 -19.08
N ARG A 90 13.63 -5.28 -18.83
CA ARG A 90 12.20 -5.17 -19.09
C ARG A 90 11.40 -5.84 -17.98
N ILE A 91 10.39 -5.14 -17.46
CA ILE A 91 9.45 -5.71 -16.49
C ILE A 91 8.41 -6.58 -17.20
N THR A 92 8.22 -7.81 -16.71
CA THR A 92 7.24 -8.77 -17.21
C THR A 92 6.35 -9.24 -16.07
N LYS A 93 5.22 -9.87 -16.41
CA LYS A 93 4.32 -10.42 -15.38
C LYS A 93 5.02 -11.48 -14.53
N GLU A 94 5.85 -12.30 -15.17
CA GLU A 94 6.60 -13.36 -14.50
C GLU A 94 7.65 -12.79 -13.56
N SER A 95 8.41 -11.77 -14.00
CA SER A 95 9.40 -11.16 -13.11
C SER A 95 8.76 -10.50 -11.90
N ILE A 96 7.57 -9.91 -12.05
CA ILE A 96 6.78 -9.38 -10.92
C ILE A 96 6.35 -10.51 -9.97
N LYS A 97 5.82 -11.62 -10.49
CA LYS A 97 5.40 -12.77 -9.66
C LYS A 97 6.56 -13.35 -8.87
N VAL A 98 7.67 -13.65 -9.54
CA VAL A 98 8.89 -14.20 -8.92
C VAL A 98 9.42 -13.27 -7.83
N PHE A 99 9.47 -11.97 -8.10
CA PHE A 99 9.93 -11.00 -7.10
C PHE A 99 8.95 -10.88 -5.92
N ALA A 100 7.65 -10.88 -6.18
CA ALA A 100 6.63 -10.83 -5.13
C ALA A 100 6.71 -12.06 -4.20
N ASP A 101 6.88 -13.26 -4.78
CA ASP A 101 7.08 -14.50 -4.03
C ASP A 101 8.37 -14.45 -3.18
N LEU A 102 9.46 -13.94 -3.75
CA LEU A 102 10.75 -13.78 -3.05
C LEU A 102 10.61 -12.94 -1.77
N ILE A 103 9.78 -11.89 -1.80
CA ILE A 103 9.56 -11.00 -0.65
C ILE A 103 8.33 -11.37 0.19
N GLY A 104 7.64 -12.47 -0.15
CA GLY A 104 6.42 -12.92 0.52
C GLY A 104 5.28 -11.89 0.46
N ARG A 105 4.99 -11.37 -0.74
CA ARG A 105 3.95 -10.36 -1.00
C ARG A 105 3.07 -10.75 -2.18
N ASP A 106 1.88 -10.16 -2.22
CA ASP A 106 0.99 -10.28 -3.37
C ASP A 106 1.59 -9.55 -4.59
N PRO A 107 1.60 -10.14 -5.80
CA PRO A 107 2.12 -9.50 -7.02
C PRO A 107 1.47 -8.16 -7.34
N GLY A 108 0.22 -7.96 -6.94
CA GLY A 108 -0.51 -6.71 -7.08
C GLY A 108 0.15 -5.57 -6.29
N ILE A 109 0.76 -5.85 -5.13
CA ILE A 109 1.49 -4.85 -4.32
C ILE A 109 2.72 -4.35 -5.10
N VAL A 110 3.48 -5.27 -5.70
CA VAL A 110 4.65 -4.93 -6.52
C VAL A 110 4.23 -4.14 -7.76
N LEU A 111 3.20 -4.60 -8.47
CA LEU A 111 2.64 -3.88 -9.62
C LEU A 111 2.20 -2.46 -9.23
N GLY A 112 1.51 -2.30 -8.10
CA GLY A 112 1.07 -1.00 -7.60
C GLY A 112 2.24 -0.04 -7.39
N ARG A 113 3.34 -0.51 -6.81
CA ARG A 113 4.56 0.28 -6.64
C ARG A 113 5.19 0.68 -7.98
N LEU A 114 5.30 -0.24 -8.92
CA LEU A 114 5.88 0.00 -10.25
C LEU A 114 5.07 1.03 -11.06
N LEU A 115 3.74 0.99 -10.97
CA LEU A 115 2.85 1.98 -11.58
C LEU A 115 2.99 3.34 -10.91
N TYR A 116 3.03 3.39 -9.57
CA TYR A 116 3.20 4.63 -8.80
C TYR A 116 4.54 5.32 -9.13
N ASP A 117 5.64 4.55 -9.15
CA ASP A 117 6.98 5.06 -9.48
C ASP A 117 7.19 5.29 -10.99
N LYS A 118 6.16 4.99 -11.82
CA LYS A 118 6.17 5.14 -13.29
C LYS A 118 7.22 4.28 -14.00
N ILE A 119 7.67 3.20 -13.36
CA ILE A 119 8.51 2.16 -13.99
C ILE A 119 7.71 1.41 -15.05
N ILE A 120 6.43 1.14 -14.76
CA ILE A 120 5.43 0.74 -15.75
C ILE A 120 4.52 1.93 -15.99
N PRO A 121 4.36 2.41 -17.23
CA PRO A 121 3.40 3.46 -17.55
C PRO A 121 1.96 3.03 -17.21
N TYR A 122 1.14 3.94 -16.68
CA TYR A 122 -0.28 3.65 -16.40
C TYR A 122 -1.07 3.22 -17.65
N THR A 123 -0.64 3.62 -18.84
CA THR A 123 -1.21 3.17 -20.12
C THR A 123 -1.09 1.66 -20.33
N GLU A 124 -0.09 1.02 -19.71
CA GLU A 124 0.17 -0.41 -19.79
C GLU A 124 -0.46 -1.20 -18.64
N ALA A 125 -1.11 -0.53 -17.66
CA ALA A 125 -1.66 -1.18 -16.48
C ALA A 125 -2.63 -2.34 -16.79
N LYS A 126 -3.41 -2.23 -17.89
CA LYS A 126 -4.33 -3.28 -18.35
C LYS A 126 -3.61 -4.58 -18.73
N THR A 127 -2.39 -4.49 -19.24
CA THR A 127 -1.57 -5.66 -19.59
C THR A 127 -1.25 -6.52 -18.37
N PHE A 128 -1.20 -5.91 -17.19
CA PHE A 128 -0.84 -6.57 -15.93
C PHE A 128 -2.05 -6.82 -15.00
N GLU A 129 -3.28 -6.63 -15.49
CA GLU A 129 -4.49 -6.68 -14.66
C GLU A 129 -4.66 -8.01 -13.91
N GLU A 130 -4.21 -9.13 -14.49
CA GLU A 130 -4.23 -10.46 -13.85
C GLU A 130 -3.43 -10.55 -12.54
N LEU A 131 -2.46 -9.65 -12.33
CA LEU A 131 -1.66 -9.61 -11.10
C LEU A 131 -2.41 -8.93 -9.96
N ARG A 132 -3.51 -8.23 -10.26
CA ARG A 132 -4.25 -7.48 -9.26
C ARG A 132 -5.25 -8.39 -8.57
N TYR A 133 -4.89 -8.86 -7.38
CA TYR A 133 -5.85 -9.55 -6.52
C TYR A 133 -6.83 -8.55 -5.87
N LYS A 134 -8.12 -8.87 -5.93
CA LYS A 134 -9.18 -8.12 -5.23
C LYS A 134 -9.60 -8.86 -3.97
N TYR A 135 -9.34 -8.26 -2.81
CA TYR A 135 -9.92 -8.72 -1.57
C TYR A 135 -11.44 -8.50 -1.57
N ARG A 136 -12.20 -9.54 -1.24
CA ARG A 136 -13.60 -9.42 -0.84
C ARG A 136 -13.64 -9.52 0.67
N ILE A 137 -13.98 -8.43 1.34
CA ILE A 137 -14.27 -8.45 2.76
C ILE A 137 -15.70 -8.98 2.90
N THR A 138 -15.85 -10.21 3.39
CA THR A 138 -17.15 -10.77 3.74
C THR A 138 -17.36 -10.60 5.25
N ASN A 139 -18.49 -10.02 5.64
CA ASN A 139 -18.93 -9.91 7.04
C ASN A 139 -19.40 -11.27 7.58
#